data_AF-A0A101IJ87-F1
#
_entry.id   AF-A0A101IJ87-F1
#
_cell.length_a   1.000
_cell.length_b   1.000
_cell.length_c   1.000
_cell.angle_alpha   90.00
_cell.angle_beta   90.00
_cell.angle_gamma   90.00
#
_symmetry.space_group_name_H-M   'P 1'
#
loop_
_entity.id
_entity.type
_entity.pdbx_description
1 polymer ?
#
loop_
_entity_poly.entity_id
_entity_poly.type
_entity_poly.pdbx_seq_one_letter_code
_entity_poly.pdbx_strand_id
1 'polypeptide(L)'
;MGEKLNISDLNKKLAEMDVKSLEGVTIEGDIELEIDTGAGGVGPLFAYYFGEEVAKVAVQLVNMAKAFGYPVESLLQPVAVAQAISPAPAELAKAAPEVPAFKIPDTLKSAKFAVGTDKTWKTQIQEVQLGATKAEGGSRGHVIKIGGEKAMPFFYDAAMPNRPVVTIDVFDMPIGMAKAVKMHYEDVMSDPADWAKKAVKEFGADLVTTHLISTDPLIKDTPAKEAVKVVEDVLQAVDVPIVIGGSGNPEKDVEVLSKASEVAQGERALIASASLNLDWEAIGKSCAANNNVCLAWTQLEINAQKELDRKLMKVAGVPRDSIVMDPTTAALAYGMDFAYTNMERIRLGGLKGDEELNFPMSSGTTNAWGVREAWMVNSPNKDDSSWGDRMLRGPIWEILTGFSLAMAGVDIFMMMNPIAVAYLQEITQSLMGLVKAETPDTTNWISMEV
;
A
#
# COMPACT_ATOMS: atom_id res chain seq x y z
N MET A 1 -40.24 -21.69 72.15
CA MET A 1 -39.19 -22.40 71.38
C MET A 1 -39.63 -22.37 69.92
N GLY A 2 -38.99 -21.56 69.08
CA GLY A 2 -39.36 -21.41 67.67
C GLY A 2 -38.77 -22.54 66.82
N GLU A 3 -39.52 -23.00 65.82
CA GLU A 3 -39.02 -23.94 64.81
C GLU A 3 -37.85 -23.32 64.03
N LYS A 4 -36.77 -24.09 63.83
CA LYS A 4 -35.66 -23.68 62.97
C LYS A 4 -36.07 -23.89 61.52
N LEU A 5 -36.12 -22.80 60.75
CA LEU A 5 -36.39 -22.83 59.31
C LEU A 5 -35.12 -22.44 58.55
N ASN A 6 -34.81 -23.15 57.46
CA ASN A 6 -33.76 -22.71 56.55
C ASN A 6 -34.28 -21.56 55.66
N ILE A 7 -33.36 -20.74 55.13
CA ILE A 7 -33.70 -19.56 54.33
C ILE A 7 -34.45 -19.91 53.04
N SER A 8 -34.14 -21.05 52.42
CA SER A 8 -34.82 -21.50 51.20
C SER A 8 -36.29 -21.81 51.42
N ASP A 9 -36.63 -22.46 52.53
CA ASP A 9 -38.01 -22.85 52.87
C ASP A 9 -38.82 -21.63 53.35
N LEU A 10 -38.15 -20.68 54.00
CA LEU A 10 -38.76 -19.40 54.39
C LEU A 10 -39.16 -18.59 53.14
N ASN A 11 -38.24 -18.46 52.17
CA ASN A 11 -38.50 -17.75 50.92
C ASN A 11 -39.62 -18.38 50.11
N LYS A 12 -39.68 -19.72 50.07
CA LYS A 12 -40.74 -20.44 49.35
C LYS A 12 -42.13 -20.20 49.97
N LYS A 13 -42.24 -20.24 51.30
CA LYS A 13 -43.51 -19.98 52.00
C LYS A 13 -43.97 -18.53 51.88
N LEU A 14 -43.05 -17.57 51.96
CA LEU A 14 -43.38 -16.14 51.80
C LEU A 14 -43.90 -15.84 50.39
N ALA A 15 -43.33 -16.49 49.37
CA ALA A 15 -43.79 -16.37 47.98
C ALA A 15 -45.17 -17.02 47.76
N GLU A 16 -45.45 -18.19 48.36
CA GLU A 16 -46.76 -18.86 48.25
C GLU A 16 -47.90 -18.08 48.94
N MET A 17 -47.59 -17.24 49.93
CA MET A 17 -48.55 -16.39 50.63
C MET A 17 -48.69 -14.97 50.03
N ASP A 18 -48.02 -14.71 48.91
CA ASP A 18 -47.99 -13.43 48.16
C ASP A 18 -47.67 -12.20 49.04
N VAL A 19 -46.73 -12.38 49.99
CA VAL A 19 -46.29 -11.33 50.91
C VAL A 19 -45.36 -10.36 50.17
N LYS A 20 -45.77 -9.09 50.07
CA LYS A 20 -45.04 -8.08 49.27
C LYS A 20 -43.93 -7.35 50.02
N SER A 21 -44.02 -7.22 51.35
CA SER A 21 -42.95 -6.69 52.18
C SER A 21 -43.06 -7.19 53.62
N LEU A 22 -41.92 -7.31 54.30
CA LEU A 22 -41.84 -7.61 55.72
C LEU A 22 -41.31 -6.36 56.43
N GLU A 23 -42.16 -5.70 57.21
CA GLU A 23 -41.79 -4.52 57.99
C GLU A 23 -41.64 -4.86 59.47
N GLY A 24 -40.55 -4.39 60.10
CA GLY A 24 -40.28 -4.60 61.52
C GLY A 24 -39.69 -5.96 61.90
N VAL A 25 -39.19 -6.74 60.92
CA VAL A 25 -38.56 -8.05 61.18
C VAL A 25 -37.06 -7.90 61.34
N THR A 26 -36.50 -8.42 62.44
CA THR A 26 -35.06 -8.52 62.68
C THR A 26 -34.65 -9.98 62.48
N ILE A 27 -33.74 -10.24 61.54
CA ILE A 27 -33.22 -11.58 61.26
C ILE A 27 -31.84 -11.68 61.90
N GLU A 28 -31.72 -12.46 62.96
CA GLU A 28 -30.44 -12.78 63.59
C GLU A 28 -30.08 -14.23 63.27
N GLY A 29 -28.89 -14.43 62.71
CA GLY A 29 -28.32 -15.74 62.40
C GLY A 29 -26.84 -15.63 62.10
N ASP A 30 -26.09 -16.68 62.45
CA ASP A 30 -24.66 -16.78 62.15
C ASP A 30 -24.47 -17.11 60.66
N ILE A 31 -23.61 -16.36 59.98
CA ILE A 31 -23.22 -16.63 58.59
C ILE A 31 -22.08 -17.65 58.62
N GLU A 32 -22.36 -18.91 58.30
CA GLU A 32 -21.35 -19.92 58.05
C GLU A 32 -21.05 -19.99 56.53
N LEU A 33 -19.81 -19.68 56.17
CA LEU A 33 -19.27 -19.87 54.82
C LEU A 33 -18.49 -21.19 54.79
N GLU A 34 -19.08 -22.25 54.25
CA GLU A 34 -18.34 -23.47 53.93
C GLU A 34 -17.56 -23.28 52.62
N ILE A 35 -16.23 -23.26 52.72
CA ILE A 35 -15.33 -23.30 51.58
C ILE A 35 -14.91 -24.77 51.41
N ASP A 36 -15.39 -25.41 50.35
CA ASP A 36 -15.14 -26.83 50.08
C ASP A 36 -13.65 -27.06 49.75
N THR A 37 -12.89 -27.57 50.72
CA THR A 37 -11.47 -27.89 50.58
C THR A 37 -11.29 -29.31 50.02
N GLY A 38 -11.76 -29.54 48.80
CA GLY A 38 -11.71 -30.83 48.11
C GLY A 38 -11.06 -30.76 46.73
N ALA A 39 -9.94 -31.47 46.58
CA ALA A 39 -9.27 -31.84 45.33
C ALA A 39 -9.13 -30.75 44.24
N GLY A 40 -8.16 -29.84 44.45
CA GLY A 40 -7.51 -29.15 43.33
C GLY A 40 -7.75 -27.64 43.22
N GLY A 41 -7.66 -26.89 44.32
CA GLY A 41 -7.59 -25.44 44.14
C GLY A 41 -7.77 -24.55 45.35
N VAL A 42 -7.08 -24.78 46.46
CA VAL A 42 -6.57 -23.69 47.31
C VAL A 42 -5.31 -24.21 48.00
N GLY A 43 -4.13 -23.76 47.58
CA GLY A 43 -2.88 -24.17 48.21
C GLY A 43 -2.75 -23.58 49.62
N PRO A 44 -2.01 -24.23 50.54
CA PRO A 44 -1.83 -23.71 51.91
C PRO A 44 -1.20 -22.31 51.95
N LEU A 45 -0.50 -21.90 50.89
CA LEU A 45 0.00 -20.54 50.70
C LEU A 45 -1.11 -19.52 50.42
N PHE A 46 -2.13 -19.88 49.64
CA PHE A 46 -3.28 -19.00 49.38
C PHE A 46 -4.10 -18.84 50.66
N ALA A 47 -4.38 -19.93 51.38
CA ALA A 47 -5.10 -19.86 52.65
C ALA A 47 -4.37 -18.96 53.66
N TYR A 48 -3.04 -19.00 53.67
CA TYR A 48 -2.20 -18.13 54.49
C TYR A 48 -2.33 -16.65 54.14
N TYR A 49 -2.10 -16.29 52.87
CA TYR A 49 -2.17 -14.90 52.42
C TYR A 49 -3.59 -14.33 52.43
N PHE A 50 -4.59 -15.16 52.14
CA PHE A 50 -5.99 -14.78 52.29
C PHE A 50 -6.33 -14.51 53.76
N GLY A 51 -5.88 -15.37 54.68
CA GLY A 51 -6.02 -15.12 56.12
C GLY A 51 -5.32 -13.83 56.58
N GLU A 52 -4.14 -13.53 56.03
CA GLU A 52 -3.42 -12.28 56.29
C GLU A 52 -4.22 -11.05 55.84
N GLU A 53 -4.78 -11.06 54.62
CA GLU A 53 -5.59 -9.95 54.11
C GLU A 53 -6.91 -9.79 54.87
N VAL A 54 -7.58 -10.88 55.24
CA VAL A 54 -8.78 -10.83 56.09
C VAL A 54 -8.45 -10.22 57.46
N ALA A 55 -7.30 -10.56 58.05
CA ALA A 55 -6.86 -9.98 59.33
C ALA A 55 -6.58 -8.47 59.21
N LYS A 56 -5.97 -8.02 58.10
CA LYS A 56 -5.74 -6.58 57.84
C LYS A 56 -7.05 -5.80 57.70
N VAL A 57 -8.02 -6.36 56.99
CA VAL A 57 -9.36 -5.76 56.84
C VAL A 57 -10.06 -5.68 58.21
N ALA A 58 -9.99 -6.73 59.02
CA ALA A 58 -10.55 -6.71 60.37
C ALA A 58 -9.93 -5.60 61.25
N VAL A 59 -8.61 -5.42 61.20
CA VAL A 59 -7.93 -4.33 61.92
C VAL A 59 -8.37 -2.95 61.43
N GLN A 60 -8.55 -2.76 60.13
CA GLN A 60 -9.03 -1.50 59.57
C GLN A 60 -10.47 -1.19 59.98
N LEU A 61 -11.35 -2.19 60.00
CA LEU A 61 -12.73 -2.04 60.48
C LEU A 61 -12.78 -1.67 61.97
N VAL A 62 -11.91 -2.25 62.80
CA VAL A 62 -11.79 -1.88 64.22
C VAL A 62 -11.32 -0.44 64.39
N ASN A 63 -10.32 -0.01 63.61
CA ASN A 63 -9.85 1.38 63.63
C ASN A 63 -10.94 2.38 63.18
N MET A 64 -11.75 1.99 62.20
CA MET A 64 -12.87 2.79 61.72
C MET A 64 -13.97 2.89 62.79
N ALA A 65 -14.35 1.80 63.44
CA ALA A 65 -15.31 1.81 64.55
C ALA A 65 -14.84 2.69 65.71
N LYS A 66 -13.54 2.69 66.00
CA LYS A 66 -12.93 3.60 66.98
C LYS A 66 -13.01 5.06 66.56
N ALA A 67 -12.80 5.37 65.28
CA ALA A 67 -12.93 6.73 64.76
C ALA A 67 -14.37 7.29 64.86
N PHE A 68 -15.38 6.41 64.87
CA PHE A 68 -16.78 6.76 65.12
C PHE A 68 -17.18 6.72 66.61
N GLY A 69 -16.21 6.58 67.51
CA GLY A 69 -16.41 6.71 68.96
C GLY A 69 -16.90 5.46 69.68
N TYR A 70 -16.91 4.30 69.02
CA TYR A 70 -17.31 3.03 69.64
C TYR A 70 -16.16 2.43 70.46
N PRO A 71 -16.38 2.01 71.73
CA PRO A 71 -15.32 1.50 72.61
C PRO A 71 -14.96 0.06 72.25
N VAL A 72 -14.04 -0.09 71.30
CA VAL A 72 -13.58 -1.39 70.78
C VAL A 72 -12.42 -2.00 71.59
N GLU A 73 -11.89 -1.30 72.60
CA GLU A 73 -10.77 -1.80 73.41
C GLU A 73 -11.06 -3.12 74.15
N SER A 74 -12.34 -3.41 74.47
CA SER A 74 -12.74 -4.66 75.14
C SER A 74 -12.80 -5.88 74.21
N LEU A 75 -12.78 -5.67 72.89
CA LEU A 75 -12.91 -6.72 71.87
C LEU A 75 -11.57 -7.26 71.38
N LEU A 76 -10.44 -6.62 71.73
CA LEU A 76 -9.10 -7.03 71.28
C LEU A 76 -8.26 -7.55 72.45
N GLN A 77 -7.95 -8.86 72.45
CA GLN A 77 -6.86 -9.38 73.30
C GLN A 77 -5.49 -9.17 72.62
N PRO A 78 -4.44 -8.74 73.35
CA PRO A 78 -3.16 -8.31 72.75
C PRO A 78 -2.42 -9.40 71.95
N VAL A 79 -2.72 -10.68 72.20
CA VAL A 79 -2.01 -11.82 71.60
C VAL A 79 -2.47 -12.12 70.17
N ALA A 80 -3.72 -11.76 69.81
CA ALA A 80 -4.32 -12.16 68.53
C ALA A 80 -3.77 -11.37 67.32
N VAL A 81 -3.33 -10.13 67.51
CA VAL A 81 -2.85 -9.27 66.40
C VAL A 81 -1.36 -9.51 66.11
N ALA A 82 -0.55 -9.87 67.11
CA ALA A 82 0.88 -10.10 66.94
C ALA A 82 1.23 -11.41 66.22
N GLN A 83 0.35 -12.42 66.25
CA GLN A 83 0.55 -13.69 65.53
C GLN A 83 0.09 -13.65 64.06
N ALA A 84 -0.65 -12.63 63.64
CA ALA A 84 -1.16 -12.49 62.27
C ALA A 84 -0.13 -11.94 61.27
N ILE A 85 1.06 -11.54 61.72
CA ILE A 85 2.11 -10.90 60.88
C ILE A 85 3.46 -11.63 60.97
N SER A 86 3.49 -12.87 61.47
CA SER A 86 4.69 -13.69 61.30
C SER A 86 4.85 -14.09 59.82
N PRO A 87 6.07 -14.33 59.31
CA PRO A 87 6.24 -14.98 58.01
C PRO A 87 5.85 -16.46 58.09
N ALA A 88 5.37 -17.02 56.97
CA ALA A 88 4.92 -18.42 56.91
C ALA A 88 6.04 -19.41 57.34
N PRO A 89 5.69 -20.56 57.97
CA PRO A 89 6.66 -21.58 58.37
C PRO A 89 7.50 -22.07 57.18
N ALA A 90 8.83 -22.17 57.35
CA ALA A 90 9.79 -22.45 56.28
C ALA A 90 9.58 -23.80 55.54
N GLU A 91 8.84 -24.75 56.14
CA GLU A 91 8.49 -26.02 55.50
C GLU A 91 7.39 -25.90 54.44
N LEU A 92 6.46 -24.93 54.56
CA LEU A 92 5.40 -24.69 53.56
C LEU A 92 5.94 -23.99 52.31
N ALA A 93 6.99 -23.17 52.45
CA ALA A 93 7.67 -22.53 51.33
C ALA A 93 8.45 -23.53 50.44
N LYS A 94 8.83 -24.70 50.97
CA LYS A 94 9.54 -25.76 50.23
C LYS A 94 8.61 -26.76 49.53
N ALA A 95 7.29 -26.69 49.76
CA ALA A 95 6.30 -27.59 49.18
C ALA A 95 5.50 -26.96 48.03
N ALA A 96 5.77 -25.71 47.66
CA ALA A 96 5.25 -25.17 46.42
C ALA A 96 5.94 -25.89 45.24
N PRO A 97 5.21 -26.58 44.35
CA PRO A 97 5.82 -27.07 43.13
C PRO A 97 6.47 -25.86 42.43
N GLU A 98 7.73 -25.99 42.02
CA GLU A 98 8.41 -24.94 41.25
C GLU A 98 7.45 -24.49 40.16
N VAL A 99 7.01 -23.23 40.21
CA VAL A 99 6.27 -22.62 39.10
C VAL A 99 7.20 -22.79 37.91
N PRO A 100 6.82 -23.60 36.89
CA PRO A 100 7.71 -23.82 35.77
C PRO A 100 8.04 -22.44 35.22
N ALA A 101 9.33 -22.09 35.24
CA ALA A 101 9.80 -20.82 34.73
C ALA A 101 9.14 -20.59 33.37
N PHE A 102 8.59 -19.40 33.13
CA PHE A 102 8.04 -19.05 31.83
C PHE A 102 9.15 -19.24 30.79
N LYS A 103 9.15 -20.40 30.15
CA LYS A 103 10.03 -20.73 29.05
C LYS A 103 9.22 -20.47 27.80
N ILE A 104 9.61 -19.45 27.06
CA ILE A 104 9.24 -19.35 25.65
C ILE A 104 9.64 -20.70 25.03
N PRO A 105 8.70 -21.51 24.52
CA PRO A 105 9.03 -22.79 23.93
C PRO A 105 10.19 -22.64 22.95
N ASP A 106 11.24 -23.45 23.08
CA ASP A 106 12.35 -23.43 22.11
C ASP A 106 11.85 -23.75 20.69
N THR A 107 10.66 -24.34 20.56
CA THR A 107 9.94 -24.50 19.30
C THR A 107 9.58 -23.17 18.63
N LEU A 108 9.26 -22.10 19.37
CA LEU A 108 9.05 -20.76 18.82
C LEU A 108 10.34 -20.16 18.26
N LYS A 109 11.51 -20.46 18.85
CA LYS A 109 12.81 -20.08 18.26
C LYS A 109 13.11 -20.88 16.99
N SER A 110 12.58 -22.10 16.88
CA SER A 110 12.77 -22.98 15.72
C SER A 110 11.72 -22.82 14.62
N ALA A 111 10.68 -22.02 14.84
CA ALA A 111 9.68 -21.71 13.84
C ALA A 111 10.37 -20.90 12.73
N LYS A 112 10.91 -21.60 11.74
CA LYS A 112 11.36 -20.96 10.51
C LYS A 112 10.13 -20.27 9.93
N PHE A 113 10.24 -18.95 9.73
CA PHE A 113 9.30 -18.23 8.90
C PHE A 113 9.35 -18.89 7.51
N ALA A 114 8.36 -19.74 7.25
CA ALA A 114 8.16 -20.41 5.99
C ALA A 114 6.90 -19.78 5.41
N VAL A 115 7.11 -18.89 4.47
CA VAL A 115 6.02 -18.35 3.68
C VAL A 115 5.50 -19.44 2.75
N GLY A 116 4.20 -19.66 2.75
CA GLY A 116 3.56 -20.53 1.77
C GLY A 116 3.60 -19.87 0.41
N THR A 117 4.09 -20.56 -0.61
CA THR A 117 4.03 -20.09 -2.01
C THR A 117 2.64 -20.37 -2.57
N ASP A 118 1.99 -19.37 -3.16
CA ASP A 118 0.72 -19.60 -3.85
C ASP A 118 0.97 -20.42 -5.13
N LYS A 119 0.39 -21.63 -5.16
CA LYS A 119 0.53 -22.57 -6.29
C LYS A 119 -0.43 -22.25 -7.44
N THR A 120 -1.26 -21.22 -7.32
CA THR A 120 -2.21 -20.79 -8.34
C THR A 120 -1.59 -19.87 -9.39
N TRP A 121 -0.35 -19.41 -9.20
CA TRP A 121 0.44 -18.77 -10.25
C TRP A 121 0.78 -19.79 -11.34
N LYS A 122 0.13 -19.66 -12.50
CA LYS A 122 0.26 -20.58 -13.65
C LYS A 122 1.10 -20.01 -14.78
N THR A 123 1.06 -18.70 -15.00
CA THR A 123 1.81 -18.07 -16.09
C THR A 123 2.63 -16.89 -15.60
N GLN A 124 3.69 -16.63 -16.34
CA GLN A 124 4.56 -15.48 -16.14
C GLN A 124 3.98 -14.29 -16.92
N ILE A 125 4.13 -13.10 -16.35
CA ILE A 125 3.89 -11.84 -17.07
C ILE A 125 4.92 -11.73 -18.19
N GLN A 126 4.46 -11.44 -19.40
CA GLN A 126 5.32 -11.35 -20.57
C GLN A 126 6.47 -10.36 -20.31
N GLU A 127 7.69 -10.79 -20.59
CA GLU A 127 8.83 -9.87 -20.60
C GLU A 127 8.80 -9.09 -21.92
N VAL A 128 8.92 -7.77 -21.82
CA VAL A 128 8.97 -6.84 -22.95
C VAL A 128 10.27 -6.05 -22.87
N GLN A 129 11.00 -6.01 -23.99
CA GLN A 129 12.20 -5.19 -24.14
C GLN A 129 11.85 -3.86 -24.81
N LEU A 130 12.22 -2.77 -24.14
CA LEU A 130 12.16 -1.40 -24.60
C LEU A 130 13.55 -0.95 -25.05
N GLY A 131 13.62 -0.36 -26.23
CA GLY A 131 14.89 0.03 -26.84
C GLY A 131 15.58 -1.11 -27.58
N ALA A 132 16.39 -0.74 -28.56
CA ALA A 132 17.28 -1.62 -29.30
C ALA A 132 18.65 -0.96 -29.47
N THR A 133 19.71 -1.71 -29.21
CA THR A 133 21.08 -1.24 -29.42
C THR A 133 21.47 -1.32 -30.90
N LYS A 134 22.64 -0.77 -31.25
CA LYS A 134 23.24 -0.91 -32.59
C LYS A 134 23.38 -2.35 -33.06
N ALA A 135 23.57 -3.30 -32.14
CA ALA A 135 23.68 -4.72 -32.47
C ALA A 135 22.32 -5.34 -32.84
N GLU A 136 21.22 -4.73 -32.41
CA GLU A 136 19.83 -5.17 -32.62
C GLU A 136 19.13 -4.35 -33.72
N GLY A 137 19.83 -3.39 -34.33
CA GLY A 137 19.31 -2.55 -35.41
C GLY A 137 18.73 -1.20 -34.97
N GLY A 138 18.78 -0.86 -33.68
CA GLY A 138 18.43 0.46 -33.15
C GLY A 138 19.65 1.33 -32.88
N SER A 139 19.46 2.42 -32.14
CA SER A 139 20.53 3.36 -31.79
C SER A 139 20.64 3.66 -30.30
N ARG A 140 19.83 3.01 -29.45
CA ARG A 140 19.88 3.18 -27.99
C ARG A 140 21.23 2.73 -27.42
N GLY A 141 21.69 3.37 -26.35
CA GLY A 141 22.92 2.99 -25.65
C GLY A 141 22.75 1.74 -24.78
N HIS A 142 21.53 1.46 -24.33
CA HIS A 142 21.16 0.25 -23.60
C HIS A 142 19.67 -0.06 -23.79
N VAL A 143 19.28 -1.26 -23.37
CA VAL A 143 17.88 -1.72 -23.38
C VAL A 143 17.35 -1.80 -21.96
N ILE A 144 16.04 -1.65 -21.83
CA ILE A 144 15.33 -1.84 -20.56
C ILE A 144 14.31 -2.96 -20.75
N LYS A 145 14.24 -3.87 -19.79
CA LYS A 145 13.24 -4.93 -19.76
C LYS A 145 12.24 -4.66 -18.65
N ILE A 146 10.99 -4.98 -18.91
CA ILE A 146 9.87 -4.89 -17.97
C ILE A 146 9.06 -6.18 -18.03
N GLY A 147 8.23 -6.39 -17.00
CA GLY A 147 7.48 -7.62 -16.85
C GLY A 147 8.36 -8.78 -16.42
N GLY A 148 7.89 -10.00 -16.65
CA GLY A 148 8.61 -11.22 -16.29
C GLY A 148 8.27 -11.77 -14.89
N GLU A 149 7.37 -11.12 -14.17
CA GLU A 149 6.92 -11.51 -12.84
C GLU A 149 6.24 -12.88 -12.86
N LYS A 150 6.48 -13.66 -11.82
CA LYS A 150 5.85 -14.97 -11.57
C LYS A 150 4.99 -14.98 -10.30
N ALA A 151 4.84 -13.81 -9.69
CA ALA A 151 4.05 -13.56 -8.49
C ALA A 151 3.61 -12.08 -8.50
N MET A 152 2.83 -11.69 -7.49
CA MET A 152 2.50 -10.28 -7.25
C MET A 152 3.75 -9.41 -7.04
N PRO A 153 3.70 -8.10 -7.34
CA PRO A 153 4.84 -7.19 -7.19
C PRO A 153 5.36 -7.18 -5.75
N PHE A 154 6.69 -7.17 -5.59
CA PHE A 154 7.39 -7.18 -4.30
C PHE A 154 7.02 -8.34 -3.36
N PHE A 155 6.42 -9.40 -3.89
CA PHE A 155 5.94 -10.53 -3.11
C PHE A 155 7.01 -11.62 -3.01
N TYR A 156 7.07 -12.32 -1.87
CA TYR A 156 8.12 -13.30 -1.58
C TYR A 156 8.01 -14.60 -2.39
N ASP A 157 6.89 -14.83 -3.09
CA ASP A 157 6.61 -16.09 -3.81
C ASP A 157 7.56 -16.33 -4.99
N ALA A 158 8.03 -15.25 -5.62
CA ALA A 158 9.00 -15.31 -6.70
C ALA A 158 9.80 -14.01 -6.75
N ALA A 159 11.05 -14.10 -7.19
CA ALA A 159 11.83 -12.91 -7.50
C ALA A 159 11.15 -12.12 -8.63
N MET A 160 11.06 -10.80 -8.45
CA MET A 160 10.66 -9.86 -9.50
C MET A 160 11.91 -9.56 -10.36
N PRO A 161 11.96 -10.04 -11.62
CA PRO A 161 13.21 -10.03 -12.40
C PRO A 161 13.58 -8.65 -12.93
N ASN A 162 12.58 -7.83 -13.25
CA ASN A 162 12.73 -6.50 -13.78
C ASN A 162 12.08 -5.51 -12.81
N ARG A 163 12.75 -4.41 -12.50
CA ARG A 163 12.18 -3.38 -11.62
C ARG A 163 11.17 -2.53 -12.39
N PRO A 164 10.21 -1.90 -11.70
CA PRO A 164 9.43 -0.84 -12.32
C PRO A 164 10.35 0.31 -12.77
N VAL A 165 9.97 0.94 -13.87
CA VAL A 165 10.77 2.01 -14.52
C VAL A 165 9.96 3.28 -14.66
N VAL A 166 10.65 4.41 -14.66
CA VAL A 166 10.03 5.73 -14.75
C VAL A 166 10.42 6.41 -16.05
N THR A 167 9.42 6.87 -16.78
CA THR A 167 9.57 7.72 -17.95
C THR A 167 9.18 9.16 -17.60
N ILE A 168 10.00 10.13 -17.99
CA ILE A 168 9.70 11.55 -17.76
C ILE A 168 9.09 12.15 -19.02
N ASP A 169 7.98 12.87 -18.85
CA ASP A 169 7.28 13.55 -19.94
C ASP A 169 8.05 14.77 -20.48
N VAL A 170 8.22 14.78 -21.80
CA VAL A 170 8.79 15.84 -22.63
C VAL A 170 7.77 16.19 -23.70
N PHE A 171 7.57 17.49 -23.95
CA PHE A 171 6.54 17.96 -24.87
C PHE A 171 7.18 18.62 -26.09
N ASP A 172 6.61 18.39 -27.26
CA ASP A 172 7.07 18.98 -28.54
C ASP A 172 6.87 20.51 -28.62
N MET A 173 6.13 21.08 -27.67
CA MET A 173 5.99 22.51 -27.48
C MET A 173 5.84 22.87 -25.99
N PRO A 174 6.14 24.12 -25.60
CA PRO A 174 5.86 24.58 -24.25
C PRO A 174 4.37 24.46 -23.90
N ILE A 175 4.08 23.85 -22.75
CA ILE A 175 2.72 23.75 -22.20
C ILE A 175 2.61 24.42 -20.82
N GLY A 176 1.40 24.72 -20.39
CA GLY A 176 1.14 25.14 -19.01
C GLY A 176 1.33 23.97 -18.05
N MET A 177 2.06 24.19 -16.95
CA MET A 177 2.26 23.19 -15.90
C MET A 177 2.12 23.81 -14.51
N ALA A 178 1.84 22.96 -13.52
CA ALA A 178 1.91 23.33 -12.13
C ALA A 178 3.31 23.86 -11.78
N LYS A 179 3.40 24.90 -10.94
CA LYS A 179 4.68 25.54 -10.56
C LYS A 179 5.69 24.52 -10.03
N ALA A 180 5.23 23.56 -9.24
CA ALA A 180 6.05 22.50 -8.65
C ALA A 180 6.74 21.62 -9.70
N VAL A 181 6.16 21.48 -10.89
CA VAL A 181 6.78 20.78 -12.02
C VAL A 181 7.60 21.76 -12.86
N LYS A 182 6.94 22.86 -13.29
CA LYS A 182 7.48 23.81 -14.27
C LYS A 182 8.88 24.30 -13.91
N MET A 183 9.11 24.62 -12.64
CA MET A 183 10.37 25.23 -12.18
C MET A 183 11.62 24.39 -12.45
N HIS A 184 11.47 23.08 -12.69
CA HIS A 184 12.58 22.19 -12.99
C HIS A 184 13.00 22.21 -14.48
N TYR A 185 12.16 22.77 -15.35
CA TYR A 185 12.31 22.68 -16.81
C TYR A 185 12.37 24.03 -17.51
N GLU A 186 12.24 25.17 -16.81
CA GLU A 186 12.06 26.51 -17.42
C GLU A 186 13.13 26.89 -18.45
N ASP A 187 14.35 26.37 -18.29
CA ASP A 187 15.51 26.55 -19.17
C ASP A 187 15.48 25.70 -20.44
N VAL A 188 14.67 24.63 -20.49
CA VAL A 188 14.63 23.65 -21.58
C VAL A 188 13.25 23.46 -22.21
N MET A 189 12.18 24.04 -21.68
CA MET A 189 10.80 23.84 -22.16
C MET A 189 10.57 24.17 -23.65
N SER A 190 11.44 24.97 -24.27
CA SER A 190 11.37 25.31 -25.69
C SER A 190 12.18 24.38 -26.60
N ASP A 191 12.98 23.47 -26.05
CA ASP A 191 13.83 22.54 -26.78
C ASP A 191 13.60 21.11 -26.24
N PRO A 192 12.78 20.29 -26.91
CA PRO A 192 12.47 18.94 -26.46
C PRO A 192 13.70 18.03 -26.35
N ALA A 193 14.72 18.23 -27.18
CA ALA A 193 15.94 17.44 -27.15
C ALA A 193 16.78 17.77 -25.90
N ASP A 194 16.94 19.04 -25.57
CA ASP A 194 17.61 19.46 -24.34
C ASP A 194 16.80 19.12 -23.09
N TRP A 195 15.47 19.17 -23.17
CA TRP A 195 14.60 18.69 -22.11
C TRP A 195 14.77 17.18 -21.87
N ALA A 196 14.77 16.36 -22.91
CA ALA A 196 15.03 14.93 -22.79
C ALA A 196 16.42 14.66 -22.17
N LYS A 197 17.47 15.38 -22.60
CA LYS A 197 18.80 15.27 -21.99
C LYS A 197 18.77 15.63 -20.50
N LYS A 198 18.06 16.69 -20.12
CA LYS A 198 17.94 17.12 -18.72
C LYS A 198 17.21 16.07 -17.89
N ALA A 199 16.09 15.55 -18.38
CA ALA A 199 15.32 14.49 -17.74
C ALA A 199 16.19 13.26 -17.43
N VAL A 200 17.01 12.82 -18.38
CA VAL A 200 17.90 11.67 -18.20
C VAL A 200 19.08 12.02 -17.27
N LYS A 201 19.80 13.11 -17.55
CA LYS A 201 21.09 13.41 -16.87
C LYS A 201 20.92 13.94 -15.45
N GLU A 202 19.89 14.75 -15.21
CA GLU A 202 19.71 15.43 -13.92
C GLU A 202 18.64 14.75 -13.06
N PHE A 203 17.63 14.13 -13.68
CA PHE A 203 16.46 13.61 -12.95
C PHE A 203 16.36 12.09 -12.95
N GLY A 204 17.32 11.38 -13.56
CA GLY A 204 17.42 9.92 -13.47
C GLY A 204 16.30 9.18 -14.20
N ALA A 205 15.73 9.77 -15.25
CA ALA A 205 14.71 9.13 -16.06
C ALA A 205 15.25 7.82 -16.69
N ASP A 206 14.52 6.72 -16.52
CA ASP A 206 14.85 5.44 -17.15
C ASP A 206 14.51 5.46 -18.65
N LEU A 207 13.43 6.17 -18.99
CA LEU A 207 12.94 6.42 -20.34
C LEU A 207 12.52 7.89 -20.48
N VAL A 208 12.24 8.31 -21.71
CA VAL A 208 11.62 9.62 -21.98
C VAL A 208 10.32 9.42 -22.76
N THR A 209 9.24 10.05 -22.31
CA THR A 209 7.98 10.11 -23.06
C THR A 209 7.93 11.39 -23.85
N THR A 210 7.94 11.31 -25.17
CA THR A 210 7.80 12.46 -26.06
C THR A 210 6.34 12.60 -26.48
N HIS A 211 5.64 13.60 -25.95
CA HIS A 211 4.26 13.93 -26.30
C HIS A 211 4.22 14.95 -27.43
N LEU A 212 3.60 14.56 -28.55
CA LEU A 212 3.41 15.39 -29.73
C LEU A 212 2.14 16.24 -29.61
N ILE A 213 1.99 17.01 -28.52
CA ILE A 213 0.77 17.77 -28.21
C ILE A 213 0.49 18.86 -29.25
N SER A 214 1.50 19.38 -29.93
CA SER A 214 1.29 20.39 -30.97
C SER A 214 0.43 19.92 -32.15
N THR A 215 0.25 18.60 -32.33
CA THR A 215 -0.58 18.05 -33.40
C THR A 215 -2.08 18.20 -33.15
N ASP A 216 -2.52 18.55 -31.93
CA ASP A 216 -3.93 18.77 -31.64
C ASP A 216 -4.50 19.87 -32.57
N PRO A 217 -5.55 19.57 -33.36
CA PRO A 217 -6.24 20.57 -34.19
C PRO A 217 -6.76 21.80 -33.43
N LEU A 218 -6.98 21.69 -32.12
CA LEU A 218 -7.44 22.77 -31.25
C LEU A 218 -6.30 23.59 -30.64
N ILE A 219 -5.03 23.18 -30.81
CA ILE A 219 -3.87 23.86 -30.24
C ILE A 219 -3.03 24.51 -31.34
N LYS A 220 -2.31 23.72 -32.13
CA LYS A 220 -1.43 24.21 -33.22
C LYS A 220 -1.69 23.51 -34.55
N ASP A 221 -2.35 22.35 -34.54
CA ASP A 221 -2.58 21.51 -35.72
C ASP A 221 -1.29 21.23 -36.51
N THR A 222 -0.16 21.06 -35.81
CA THR A 222 1.13 20.77 -36.47
C THR A 222 0.97 19.52 -37.35
N PRO A 223 1.39 19.56 -38.63
CA PRO A 223 1.33 18.38 -39.49
C PRO A 223 2.16 17.23 -38.93
N ALA A 224 1.69 15.98 -39.08
CA ALA A 224 2.38 14.80 -38.55
C ALA A 224 3.86 14.74 -38.98
N LYS A 225 4.14 15.01 -40.27
CA LYS A 225 5.50 15.06 -40.84
C LYS A 225 6.42 16.08 -40.16
N GLU A 226 5.87 17.15 -39.60
CA GLU A 226 6.65 18.15 -38.88
C GLU A 226 6.84 17.75 -37.42
N ALA A 227 5.76 17.33 -36.74
CA ALA A 227 5.81 16.92 -35.34
C ALA A 227 6.78 15.75 -35.08
N VAL A 228 6.81 14.74 -35.96
CA VAL A 228 7.69 13.58 -35.79
C VAL A 228 9.19 13.90 -35.88
N LYS A 229 9.59 15.08 -36.37
CA LYS A 229 11.00 15.50 -36.32
C LYS A 229 11.49 15.65 -34.89
N VAL A 230 10.61 16.04 -33.96
CA VAL A 230 10.93 16.09 -32.54
C VAL A 230 11.29 14.69 -32.02
N VAL A 231 10.66 13.63 -32.54
CA VAL A 231 11.04 12.25 -32.20
C VAL A 231 12.46 11.95 -32.69
N GLU A 232 12.82 12.34 -33.92
CA GLU A 232 14.19 12.19 -34.44
C GLU A 232 15.22 12.93 -33.57
N ASP A 233 14.91 14.18 -33.20
CA ASP A 233 15.78 15.00 -32.38
C ASP A 233 15.99 14.39 -30.98
N VAL A 234 14.91 13.90 -30.35
CA VAL A 234 14.99 13.22 -29.04
C VAL A 234 15.73 11.89 -29.15
N LEU A 235 15.48 11.08 -30.18
CA LEU A 235 16.20 9.83 -30.43
C LEU A 235 17.72 10.08 -30.53
N GLN A 236 18.14 11.17 -31.17
CA GLN A 236 19.56 11.54 -31.28
C GLN A 236 20.13 12.15 -29.99
N ALA A 237 19.27 12.73 -29.15
CA ALA A 237 19.67 13.45 -27.95
C ALA A 237 19.97 12.55 -26.75
N VAL A 238 19.29 11.41 -26.64
CA VAL A 238 19.38 10.52 -25.48
C VAL A 238 19.62 9.06 -25.86
N ASP A 239 20.35 8.35 -25.00
CA ASP A 239 20.69 6.93 -25.17
C ASP A 239 19.66 5.97 -24.57
N VAL A 240 18.69 6.47 -23.79
CA VAL A 240 17.64 5.68 -23.16
C VAL A 240 16.53 5.30 -24.17
N PRO A 241 15.76 4.23 -23.91
CA PRO A 241 14.53 3.95 -24.66
C PRO A 241 13.52 5.10 -24.57
N ILE A 242 12.67 5.24 -25.60
CA ILE A 242 11.68 6.31 -25.66
C ILE A 242 10.25 5.77 -25.77
N VAL A 243 9.33 6.51 -25.19
CA VAL A 243 7.88 6.38 -25.38
C VAL A 243 7.43 7.54 -26.27
N ILE A 244 6.54 7.31 -27.23
CA ILE A 244 6.03 8.35 -28.13
C ILE A 244 4.52 8.45 -27.98
N GLY A 245 4.06 9.60 -27.50
CA GLY A 245 2.66 9.93 -27.29
C GLY A 245 2.11 10.89 -28.35
N GLY A 246 0.85 10.70 -28.72
CA GLY A 246 0.11 11.64 -29.57
C GLY A 246 -0.43 12.84 -28.78
N SER A 247 -1.36 13.55 -29.39
CA SER A 247 -2.08 14.67 -28.77
C SER A 247 -3.29 14.23 -27.94
N GLY A 248 -3.73 12.98 -28.10
CA GLY A 248 -5.00 12.47 -27.59
C GLY A 248 -6.17 12.69 -28.56
N ASN A 249 -5.94 13.30 -29.73
CA ASN A 249 -6.98 13.50 -30.73
C ASN A 249 -7.22 12.22 -31.54
N PRO A 250 -8.44 11.63 -31.53
CA PRO A 250 -8.66 10.32 -32.12
C PRO A 250 -8.41 10.19 -33.61
N GLU A 251 -8.62 11.27 -34.37
CA GLU A 251 -8.46 11.26 -35.82
C GLU A 251 -7.01 11.55 -36.20
N LYS A 252 -6.40 12.54 -35.54
CA LYS A 252 -5.03 12.98 -35.83
C LYS A 252 -3.99 11.95 -35.37
N ASP A 253 -4.20 11.35 -34.20
CA ASP A 253 -3.20 10.48 -33.59
C ASP A 253 -2.92 9.21 -34.42
N VAL A 254 -3.88 8.72 -35.20
CA VAL A 254 -3.64 7.57 -36.09
C VAL A 254 -2.55 7.88 -37.11
N GLU A 255 -2.61 9.05 -37.76
CA GLU A 255 -1.60 9.51 -38.72
C GLU A 255 -0.27 9.77 -38.00
N VAL A 256 -0.31 10.52 -36.89
CA VAL A 256 0.87 10.95 -36.14
C VAL A 256 1.64 9.76 -35.58
N LEU A 257 0.97 8.83 -34.89
CA LEU A 257 1.61 7.67 -34.27
C LEU A 257 2.09 6.65 -35.30
N SER A 258 1.37 6.48 -36.41
CA SER A 258 1.85 5.64 -37.51
C SER A 258 3.15 6.20 -38.09
N LYS A 259 3.22 7.52 -38.30
CA LYS A 259 4.41 8.20 -38.80
C LYS A 259 5.56 8.18 -37.78
N ALA A 260 5.25 8.36 -36.50
CA ALA A 260 6.26 8.32 -35.45
C ALA A 260 6.87 6.92 -35.29
N SER A 261 6.05 5.87 -35.45
CA SER A 261 6.54 4.48 -35.47
C SER A 261 7.47 4.21 -36.67
N GLU A 262 7.17 4.76 -37.86
CA GLU A 262 8.09 4.68 -39.02
C GLU A 262 9.42 5.40 -38.75
N VAL A 263 9.38 6.58 -38.13
CA VAL A 263 10.57 7.34 -37.76
C VAL A 263 11.42 6.60 -36.73
N ALA A 264 10.78 5.94 -35.77
CA ALA A 264 11.42 5.12 -34.75
C ALA A 264 11.64 3.65 -35.18
N GLN A 265 11.67 3.37 -36.48
CA GLN A 265 11.81 2.00 -36.98
C GLN A 265 13.07 1.32 -36.44
N GLY A 266 12.89 0.13 -35.86
CA GLY A 266 13.97 -0.67 -35.29
C GLY A 266 14.46 -0.21 -33.92
N GLU A 267 14.00 0.94 -33.41
CA GLU A 267 14.40 1.47 -32.10
C GLU A 267 13.73 0.74 -30.94
N ARG A 268 12.69 -0.07 -31.21
CA ARG A 268 11.81 -0.66 -30.19
C ARG A 268 11.25 0.40 -29.23
N ALA A 269 10.80 1.52 -29.77
CA ALA A 269 10.10 2.56 -29.03
C ALA A 269 8.70 2.06 -28.59
N LEU A 270 8.18 2.59 -27.49
CA LEU A 270 6.82 2.34 -27.05
C LEU A 270 5.87 3.38 -27.67
N ILE A 271 4.95 2.96 -28.52
CA ILE A 271 3.99 3.84 -29.18
C ILE A 271 2.71 3.92 -28.34
N ALA A 272 2.42 5.10 -27.80
CA ALA A 272 1.29 5.40 -26.93
C ALA A 272 0.24 6.26 -27.68
N SER A 273 -0.93 5.73 -28.06
CA SER A 273 -1.44 4.38 -27.77
C SER A 273 -2.38 3.86 -28.85
N ALA A 274 -2.52 2.53 -28.94
CA ALA A 274 -3.63 1.89 -29.62
C ALA A 274 -4.82 1.75 -28.65
N SER A 275 -6.04 1.97 -29.13
CA SER A 275 -7.24 1.80 -28.31
C SER A 275 -8.48 1.48 -29.13
N LEU A 276 -9.50 0.90 -28.50
CA LEU A 276 -10.77 0.55 -29.15
C LEU A 276 -11.57 1.76 -29.65
N ASN A 277 -11.29 2.96 -29.13
CA ASN A 277 -11.86 4.22 -29.62
C ASN A 277 -10.98 4.91 -30.69
N LEU A 278 -9.84 4.31 -31.03
CA LEU A 278 -8.92 4.73 -32.09
C LEU A 278 -8.86 3.65 -33.18
N ASP A 279 -8.19 3.95 -34.29
CA ASP A 279 -7.80 2.90 -35.24
C ASP A 279 -6.61 2.09 -34.67
N TRP A 280 -6.90 1.25 -33.66
CA TRP A 280 -5.92 0.34 -33.05
C TRP A 280 -5.29 -0.61 -34.06
N GLU A 281 -5.97 -0.92 -35.16
CA GLU A 281 -5.47 -1.85 -36.18
C GLU A 281 -4.36 -1.19 -36.99
N ALA A 282 -4.56 0.06 -37.43
CA ALA A 282 -3.53 0.84 -38.12
C ALA A 282 -2.30 1.07 -37.23
N ILE A 283 -2.51 1.50 -35.98
CA ILE A 283 -1.42 1.75 -35.02
C ILE A 283 -0.68 0.44 -34.73
N GLY A 284 -1.39 -0.64 -34.40
CA GLY A 284 -0.79 -1.94 -34.11
C GLY A 284 0.00 -2.52 -35.30
N LYS A 285 -0.54 -2.42 -36.52
CA LYS A 285 0.18 -2.84 -37.73
C LYS A 285 1.45 -2.01 -37.95
N SER A 286 1.39 -0.70 -37.70
CA SER A 286 2.57 0.15 -37.78
C SER A 286 3.63 -0.25 -36.74
N CYS A 287 3.24 -0.53 -35.49
CA CYS A 287 4.17 -1.04 -34.47
C CYS A 287 4.84 -2.35 -34.91
N ALA A 288 4.05 -3.32 -35.39
CA ALA A 288 4.57 -4.61 -35.84
C ALA A 288 5.52 -4.47 -37.05
N ALA A 289 5.14 -3.66 -38.04
CA ALA A 289 5.94 -3.44 -39.25
C ALA A 289 7.29 -2.77 -38.96
N ASN A 290 7.34 -1.90 -37.95
CA ASN A 290 8.52 -1.10 -37.62
C ASN A 290 9.32 -1.66 -36.42
N ASN A 291 8.98 -2.85 -35.91
CA ASN A 291 9.59 -3.46 -34.72
C ASN A 291 9.54 -2.52 -33.50
N ASN A 292 8.37 -1.93 -33.25
CA ASN A 292 8.08 -1.10 -32.09
C ASN A 292 7.10 -1.81 -31.15
N VAL A 293 7.09 -1.37 -29.89
CA VAL A 293 6.20 -1.87 -28.85
C VAL A 293 4.90 -1.06 -28.87
N CYS A 294 3.76 -1.73 -28.80
CA CYS A 294 2.44 -1.10 -28.82
C CYS A 294 1.88 -0.98 -27.41
N LEU A 295 1.50 0.23 -27.00
CA LEU A 295 0.77 0.45 -25.75
C LEU A 295 -0.74 0.30 -26.01
N ALA A 296 -1.37 -0.64 -25.34
CA ALA A 296 -2.78 -1.00 -25.46
C ALA A 296 -3.60 -0.30 -24.38
N TRP A 297 -4.18 0.86 -24.71
CA TRP A 297 -4.89 1.70 -23.75
C TRP A 297 -6.39 1.39 -23.69
N THR A 298 -6.93 1.21 -22.48
CA THR A 298 -8.36 1.01 -22.21
C THR A 298 -8.84 1.80 -21.01
N GLN A 299 -10.15 2.07 -20.93
CA GLN A 299 -10.77 2.90 -19.89
C GLN A 299 -11.28 2.06 -18.72
N LEU A 300 -10.39 1.66 -17.79
CA LEU A 300 -10.74 1.01 -16.52
C LEU A 300 -11.64 -0.24 -16.67
N GLU A 301 -11.52 -0.99 -17.77
CA GLU A 301 -12.39 -2.14 -18.05
C GLU A 301 -11.59 -3.33 -18.56
N ILE A 302 -11.59 -4.41 -17.77
CA ILE A 302 -10.77 -5.59 -17.99
C ILE A 302 -11.15 -6.39 -19.25
N ASN A 303 -12.42 -6.43 -19.65
CA ASN A 303 -12.83 -7.19 -20.83
C ASN A 303 -12.41 -6.47 -22.13
N ALA A 304 -12.48 -5.14 -22.13
CA ALA A 304 -11.96 -4.28 -23.19
C ALA A 304 -10.44 -4.45 -23.30
N GLN A 305 -9.72 -4.57 -22.18
CA GLN A 305 -8.29 -4.86 -22.20
C GLN A 305 -8.01 -6.20 -22.90
N LYS A 306 -8.69 -7.28 -22.48
CA LYS A 306 -8.58 -8.59 -23.12
C LYS A 306 -8.91 -8.55 -24.61
N GLU A 307 -9.96 -7.82 -24.98
CA GLU A 307 -10.37 -7.67 -26.37
C GLU A 307 -9.30 -6.96 -27.20
N LEU A 308 -8.77 -5.85 -26.70
CA LEU A 308 -7.74 -5.06 -27.37
C LEU A 308 -6.45 -5.87 -27.53
N ASP A 309 -5.97 -6.53 -26.47
CA ASP A 309 -4.76 -7.34 -26.51
C ASP A 309 -4.89 -8.52 -27.49
N ARG A 310 -6.05 -9.20 -27.48
CA ARG A 310 -6.37 -10.26 -28.46
C ARG A 310 -6.34 -9.71 -29.89
N LYS A 311 -6.95 -8.55 -30.13
CA LYS A 311 -7.03 -7.91 -31.45
C LYS A 311 -5.65 -7.49 -31.95
N LEU A 312 -4.83 -6.87 -31.10
CA LEU A 312 -3.45 -6.50 -31.44
C LEU A 312 -2.62 -7.72 -31.83
N MET A 313 -2.71 -8.82 -31.08
CA MET A 313 -2.01 -10.05 -31.41
C MET A 313 -2.53 -10.74 -32.68
N LYS A 314 -3.84 -10.93 -32.80
CA LYS A 314 -4.44 -11.83 -33.80
C LYS A 314 -4.76 -11.15 -35.13
N VAL A 315 -5.04 -9.84 -35.11
CA VAL A 315 -5.45 -9.08 -36.29
C VAL A 315 -4.32 -8.15 -36.76
N ALA A 316 -3.76 -7.34 -35.85
CA ALA A 316 -2.68 -6.42 -36.21
C ALA A 316 -1.31 -7.12 -36.30
N GLY A 317 -1.18 -8.35 -35.77
CA GLY A 317 0.04 -9.14 -35.83
C GLY A 317 1.14 -8.66 -34.88
N VAL A 318 0.78 -7.91 -33.83
CA VAL A 318 1.73 -7.42 -32.83
C VAL A 318 2.28 -8.62 -32.04
N PRO A 319 3.61 -8.80 -31.98
CA PRO A 319 4.22 -9.84 -31.17
C PRO A 319 3.87 -9.70 -29.68
N ARG A 320 3.76 -10.83 -28.96
CA ARG A 320 3.40 -10.82 -27.53
C ARG A 320 4.40 -10.02 -26.69
N ASP A 321 5.69 -10.15 -26.99
CA ASP A 321 6.78 -9.42 -26.35
C ASP A 321 6.87 -7.94 -26.77
N SER A 322 5.83 -7.43 -27.43
CA SER A 322 5.74 -6.07 -27.96
C SER A 322 4.37 -5.42 -27.63
N ILE A 323 3.72 -5.86 -26.54
CA ILE A 323 2.49 -5.28 -26.01
C ILE A 323 2.70 -4.85 -24.54
N VAL A 324 2.32 -3.62 -24.23
CA VAL A 324 2.23 -3.09 -22.85
C VAL A 324 0.80 -2.60 -22.64
N MET A 325 0.13 -3.02 -21.58
CA MET A 325 -1.24 -2.57 -21.29
C MET A 325 -1.22 -1.23 -20.57
N ASP A 326 -2.17 -0.34 -20.86
CA ASP A 326 -2.49 0.80 -20.01
C ASP A 326 -3.99 0.76 -19.70
N PRO A 327 -4.37 0.18 -18.56
CA PRO A 327 -5.78 0.05 -18.18
C PRO A 327 -6.39 1.34 -17.61
N THR A 328 -5.79 2.50 -17.91
CA THR A 328 -6.07 3.84 -17.38
C THR A 328 -5.69 4.03 -15.93
N THR A 329 -4.94 5.10 -15.68
CA THR A 329 -4.64 5.59 -14.33
C THR A 329 -5.62 6.64 -13.89
N ALA A 330 -6.21 6.45 -12.71
CA ALA A 330 -6.88 7.51 -11.96
C ALA A 330 -5.97 7.98 -10.82
N ALA A 331 -5.86 9.30 -10.67
CA ALA A 331 -5.03 9.92 -9.64
C ALA A 331 -5.58 9.66 -8.23
N LEU A 332 -4.71 9.72 -7.22
CA LEU A 332 -5.08 9.65 -5.81
C LEU A 332 -6.30 10.54 -5.51
N ALA A 333 -7.29 9.97 -4.81
CA ALA A 333 -8.58 10.56 -4.45
C ALA A 333 -9.58 10.82 -5.60
N TYR A 334 -9.21 10.57 -6.87
CA TYR A 334 -10.05 10.81 -8.04
C TYR A 334 -10.28 9.51 -8.83
N GLY A 335 -10.70 8.45 -8.14
CA GLY A 335 -10.99 7.13 -8.72
C GLY A 335 -9.83 6.13 -8.69
N MET A 336 -8.77 6.42 -7.93
CA MET A 336 -7.59 5.54 -7.80
C MET A 336 -7.93 4.15 -7.28
N ASP A 337 -8.94 4.00 -6.44
CA ASP A 337 -9.44 2.72 -5.93
C ASP A 337 -9.97 1.81 -7.06
N PHE A 338 -10.68 2.40 -8.04
CA PHE A 338 -11.11 1.69 -9.25
C PHE A 338 -9.92 1.30 -10.12
N ALA A 339 -8.97 2.21 -10.35
CA ALA A 339 -7.76 1.93 -11.13
C ALA A 339 -6.90 0.84 -10.49
N TYR A 340 -6.63 0.95 -9.18
CA TYR A 340 -5.90 -0.04 -8.39
C TYR A 340 -6.56 -1.41 -8.51
N THR A 341 -7.86 -1.50 -8.23
CA THR A 341 -8.58 -2.78 -8.26
C THR A 341 -8.60 -3.38 -9.65
N ASN A 342 -8.74 -2.57 -10.70
CA ASN A 342 -8.71 -3.05 -12.08
C ASN A 342 -7.31 -3.60 -12.44
N MET A 343 -6.24 -2.86 -12.14
CA MET A 343 -4.86 -3.28 -12.38
C MET A 343 -4.49 -4.54 -11.57
N GLU A 344 -4.88 -4.62 -10.30
CA GLU A 344 -4.64 -5.80 -9.47
C GLU A 344 -5.36 -7.03 -10.03
N ARG A 345 -6.62 -6.87 -10.48
CA ARG A 345 -7.37 -7.97 -11.13
C ARG A 345 -6.73 -8.41 -12.45
N ILE A 346 -6.22 -7.47 -13.24
CA ILE A 346 -5.47 -7.77 -14.46
C ILE A 346 -4.22 -8.57 -14.13
N ARG A 347 -3.39 -8.10 -13.19
CA ARG A 347 -2.16 -8.78 -12.76
C ARG A 347 -2.45 -10.18 -12.22
N LEU A 348 -3.44 -10.32 -11.33
CA LEU A 348 -3.88 -11.62 -10.79
C LEU A 348 -4.41 -12.55 -11.89
N GLY A 349 -5.19 -12.03 -12.83
CA GLY A 349 -5.72 -12.78 -13.97
C GLY A 349 -4.60 -13.35 -14.83
N GLY A 350 -3.65 -12.50 -15.22
CA GLY A 350 -2.46 -12.89 -15.96
C GLY A 350 -1.68 -13.98 -15.22
N LEU A 351 -1.29 -13.74 -13.97
CA LEU A 351 -0.54 -14.72 -13.18
C LEU A 351 -1.29 -16.06 -13.02
N LYS A 352 -2.62 -16.04 -12.88
CA LYS A 352 -3.47 -17.25 -12.75
C LYS A 352 -3.79 -17.96 -14.06
N GLY A 353 -3.28 -17.46 -15.19
CA GLY A 353 -3.26 -18.13 -16.49
C GLY A 353 -4.15 -17.55 -17.56
N ASP A 354 -4.62 -16.32 -17.40
CA ASP A 354 -5.27 -15.58 -18.49
C ASP A 354 -4.21 -14.99 -19.44
N GLU A 355 -3.95 -15.68 -20.54
CA GLU A 355 -2.93 -15.29 -21.53
C GLU A 355 -3.24 -14.00 -22.31
N GLU A 356 -4.43 -13.44 -22.12
CA GLU A 356 -4.84 -12.15 -22.67
C GLU A 356 -4.56 -10.99 -21.70
N LEU A 357 -4.15 -11.29 -20.46
CA LEU A 357 -3.87 -10.31 -19.40
C LEU A 357 -2.45 -10.43 -18.83
N ASN A 358 -1.65 -11.39 -19.29
CA ASN A 358 -0.29 -11.60 -18.80
C ASN A 358 0.73 -10.72 -19.54
N PHE A 359 0.44 -9.43 -19.67
CA PHE A 359 1.35 -8.42 -20.23
C PHE A 359 1.79 -7.44 -19.12
N PRO A 360 2.90 -6.71 -19.32
CA PRO A 360 3.26 -5.65 -18.40
C PRO A 360 2.29 -4.47 -18.51
N MET A 361 2.20 -3.67 -17.44
CA MET A 361 1.29 -2.53 -17.33
C MET A 361 2.03 -1.19 -17.24
N SER A 362 1.44 -0.17 -17.84
CA SER A 362 1.85 1.23 -17.78
C SER A 362 0.84 2.05 -16.96
N SER A 363 1.32 3.13 -16.34
CA SER A 363 0.52 4.13 -15.65
C SER A 363 0.87 5.54 -16.13
N GLY A 364 -0.13 6.27 -16.62
CA GLY A 364 -0.10 7.72 -16.75
C GLY A 364 -0.16 8.43 -15.38
N THR A 365 0.88 8.27 -14.56
CA THR A 365 0.96 8.83 -13.19
C THR A 365 0.93 10.35 -13.18
N THR A 366 1.33 10.99 -14.28
CA THR A 366 1.15 12.41 -14.57
C THR A 366 -0.28 12.92 -14.34
N ASN A 367 -1.30 12.05 -14.41
CA ASN A 367 -2.68 12.39 -14.05
C ASN A 367 -2.83 12.97 -12.63
N ALA A 368 -1.87 12.69 -11.73
CA ALA A 368 -1.79 13.33 -10.41
C ALA A 368 -1.74 14.86 -10.49
N TRP A 369 -1.19 15.44 -11.56
CA TRP A 369 -1.14 16.89 -11.76
C TRP A 369 -2.45 17.49 -12.28
N GLY A 370 -3.41 16.65 -12.69
CA GLY A 370 -4.76 17.07 -13.07
C GLY A 370 -5.66 17.38 -11.87
N VAL A 371 -5.32 16.90 -10.67
CA VAL A 371 -6.12 17.10 -9.46
C VAL A 371 -5.81 18.46 -8.81
N ARG A 372 -6.84 19.08 -8.23
CA ARG A 372 -6.74 20.46 -7.71
C ARG A 372 -5.74 20.55 -6.56
N GLU A 373 -5.70 19.50 -5.75
CA GLU A 373 -4.84 19.32 -4.59
C GLU A 373 -3.36 19.18 -4.99
N ALA A 374 -3.00 18.94 -6.25
CA ALA A 374 -1.59 18.91 -6.64
C ALA A 374 -1.02 20.30 -6.93
N TRP A 375 -1.84 21.29 -7.33
CA TRP A 375 -1.33 22.55 -7.88
C TRP A 375 -1.96 23.83 -7.32
N MET A 376 -3.17 23.75 -6.77
CA MET A 376 -3.83 24.92 -6.16
C MET A 376 -3.12 25.31 -4.87
N VAL A 377 -2.96 26.63 -4.67
CA VAL A 377 -2.35 27.19 -3.47
C VAL A 377 -3.22 26.89 -2.25
N ASN A 378 -4.52 27.12 -2.35
CA ASN A 378 -5.50 26.90 -1.30
C ASN A 378 -6.76 26.24 -1.90
N SER A 379 -7.60 25.68 -1.02
CA SER A 379 -8.91 25.17 -1.43
C SER A 379 -9.74 26.25 -2.14
N PRO A 380 -10.52 25.89 -3.18
CA PRO A 380 -11.54 26.79 -3.72
C PRO A 380 -12.69 27.05 -2.72
N ASN A 381 -12.86 26.20 -1.70
CA ASN A 381 -13.83 26.41 -0.63
C ASN A 381 -13.20 27.21 0.51
N LYS A 382 -13.87 28.29 0.93
CA LYS A 382 -13.36 29.22 1.95
C LYS A 382 -13.39 28.66 3.36
N ASP A 383 -14.25 27.67 3.59
CA ASP A 383 -14.44 27.05 4.91
C ASP A 383 -13.50 25.86 5.14
N ASP A 384 -12.77 25.44 4.10
CA ASP A 384 -11.79 24.36 4.22
C ASP A 384 -10.56 24.81 5.00
N SER A 385 -9.96 23.87 5.73
CA SER A 385 -8.63 24.07 6.30
C SER A 385 -7.58 24.23 5.20
N SER A 386 -6.46 24.87 5.54
CA SER A 386 -5.32 24.95 4.62
C SER A 386 -4.84 23.56 4.23
N TRP A 387 -4.62 23.34 2.94
CA TRP A 387 -4.04 22.11 2.40
C TRP A 387 -2.51 22.06 2.52
N GLY A 388 -1.89 23.05 3.18
CA GLY A 388 -0.43 23.16 3.28
C GLY A 388 0.25 23.54 1.96
N ASP A 389 1.59 23.48 1.94
CA ASP A 389 2.39 23.92 0.79
C ASP A 389 2.22 22.99 -0.43
N ARG A 390 1.76 23.57 -1.55
CA ARG A 390 1.62 22.87 -2.83
C ARG A 390 2.94 22.36 -3.39
N MET A 391 4.07 22.97 -3.02
CA MET A 391 5.39 22.54 -3.49
C MET A 391 5.79 21.18 -2.92
N LEU A 392 5.24 20.81 -1.76
CA LEU A 392 5.39 19.47 -1.17
C LEU A 392 4.22 18.57 -1.56
N ARG A 393 2.99 19.09 -1.49
CA ARG A 393 1.76 18.32 -1.74
C ARG A 393 1.66 17.79 -3.17
N GLY A 394 2.05 18.59 -4.17
CA GLY A 394 2.04 18.18 -5.57
C GLY A 394 2.89 16.92 -5.84
N PRO A 395 4.20 16.95 -5.54
CA PRO A 395 5.05 15.76 -5.66
C PRO A 395 4.56 14.58 -4.83
N ILE A 396 4.06 14.79 -3.60
CA ILE A 396 3.47 13.73 -2.78
C ILE A 396 2.29 13.05 -3.48
N TRP A 397 1.43 13.82 -4.17
CA TRP A 397 0.28 13.27 -4.89
C TRP A 397 0.72 12.33 -6.02
N GLU A 398 1.77 12.71 -6.74
CA GLU A 398 2.36 11.90 -7.81
C GLU A 398 3.07 10.66 -7.24
N ILE A 399 3.83 10.80 -6.16
CA ILE A 399 4.48 9.68 -5.45
C ILE A 399 3.43 8.67 -4.99
N LEU A 400 2.38 9.11 -4.29
CA LEU A 400 1.36 8.22 -3.74
C LEU A 400 0.53 7.55 -4.83
N THR A 401 0.25 8.24 -5.94
CA THR A 401 -0.39 7.64 -7.11
C THR A 401 0.51 6.54 -7.70
N GLY A 402 1.78 6.83 -7.98
CA GLY A 402 2.73 5.85 -8.52
C GLY A 402 2.95 4.67 -7.59
N PHE A 403 3.19 4.93 -6.29
CA PHE A 403 3.45 3.89 -5.29
C PHE A 403 2.24 2.95 -5.14
N SER A 404 1.02 3.49 -5.07
CA SER A 404 -0.18 2.67 -4.97
C SER A 404 -0.31 1.74 -6.18
N LEU A 405 -0.06 2.24 -7.39
CA LEU A 405 -0.16 1.44 -8.61
C LEU A 405 1.02 0.49 -8.82
N ALA A 406 2.19 0.76 -8.24
CA ALA A 406 3.28 -0.21 -8.14
C ALA A 406 2.87 -1.44 -7.34
N MET A 407 2.13 -1.24 -6.24
CA MET A 407 1.58 -2.35 -5.45
C MET A 407 0.49 -3.13 -6.21
N ALA A 408 -0.21 -2.50 -7.16
CA ALA A 408 -1.16 -3.18 -8.06
C ALA A 408 -0.47 -3.93 -9.23
N GLY A 409 0.83 -3.73 -9.41
CA GLY A 409 1.66 -4.44 -10.39
C GLY A 409 1.98 -3.65 -11.65
N VAL A 410 2.00 -2.32 -11.61
CA VAL A 410 2.47 -1.49 -12.75
C VAL A 410 3.98 -1.58 -12.92
N ASP A 411 4.43 -1.61 -14.19
CA ASP A 411 5.82 -1.79 -14.59
C ASP A 411 6.45 -0.51 -15.18
N ILE A 412 5.66 0.36 -15.81
CA ILE A 412 6.12 1.67 -16.33
C ILE A 412 5.29 2.81 -15.72
N PHE A 413 5.94 3.85 -15.22
CA PHE A 413 5.29 5.07 -14.71
C PHE A 413 5.66 6.28 -15.56
N MET A 414 4.66 6.91 -16.19
CA MET A 414 4.81 8.21 -16.85
C MET A 414 4.63 9.33 -15.84
N MET A 415 5.68 10.10 -15.59
CA MET A 415 5.77 11.09 -14.52
C MET A 415 6.33 12.42 -15.04
N MET A 416 6.16 13.49 -14.25
CA MET A 416 6.68 14.82 -14.57
C MET A 416 7.61 15.41 -13.51
N ASN A 417 7.34 15.21 -12.21
CA ASN A 417 8.11 15.91 -11.18
C ASN A 417 9.39 15.15 -10.78
N PRO A 418 10.58 15.75 -10.90
CA PRO A 418 11.84 15.07 -10.59
C PRO A 418 11.95 14.55 -9.15
N ILE A 419 11.38 15.25 -8.17
CA ILE A 419 11.38 14.81 -6.78
C ILE A 419 10.50 13.57 -6.64
N ALA A 420 9.32 13.56 -7.27
CA ALA A 420 8.44 12.40 -7.27
C ALA A 420 9.07 11.17 -7.94
N VAL A 421 9.78 11.38 -9.06
CA VAL A 421 10.55 10.32 -9.76
C VAL A 421 11.58 9.70 -8.83
N ALA A 422 12.40 10.53 -8.17
CA ALA A 422 13.45 10.05 -7.28
C ALA A 422 12.88 9.22 -6.12
N TYR A 423 11.81 9.70 -5.47
CA TYR A 423 11.19 8.96 -4.37
C TYR A 423 10.51 7.67 -4.82
N LEU A 424 9.81 7.65 -5.96
CA LEU A 424 9.19 6.43 -6.45
C LEU A 424 10.24 5.38 -6.81
N GLN A 425 11.33 5.79 -7.47
CA GLN A 425 12.47 4.93 -7.75
C GLN A 425 13.10 4.41 -6.47
N GLU A 426 13.36 5.26 -5.46
CA GLU A 426 13.93 4.85 -4.19
C GLU A 426 13.04 3.84 -3.45
N ILE A 427 11.72 4.10 -3.37
CA ILE A 427 10.75 3.21 -2.72
C ILE A 427 10.74 1.84 -3.40
N THR A 428 10.53 1.81 -4.72
CA THR A 428 10.42 0.55 -5.47
C THR A 428 11.73 -0.25 -5.48
N GLN A 429 12.87 0.42 -5.62
CA GLN A 429 14.18 -0.22 -5.56
C GLN A 429 14.52 -0.71 -4.16
N SER A 430 14.09 -0.01 -3.11
CA SER A 430 14.24 -0.46 -1.71
C SER A 430 13.42 -1.72 -1.44
N LEU A 431 12.17 -1.76 -1.92
CA LEU A 431 11.31 -2.95 -1.82
C LEU A 431 11.90 -4.17 -2.54
N MET A 432 12.65 -3.94 -3.62
CA MET A 432 13.39 -4.98 -4.34
C MET A 432 14.75 -5.31 -3.74
N GLY A 433 15.20 -4.57 -2.72
CA GLY A 433 16.54 -4.72 -2.13
C GLY A 433 17.69 -4.31 -3.08
N LEU A 434 17.41 -3.50 -4.10
CA LEU A 434 18.40 -2.98 -5.05
C LEU A 434 19.18 -1.81 -4.49
N VAL A 435 18.56 -1.03 -3.59
CA VAL A 435 19.21 0.03 -2.82
C VAL A 435 19.07 -0.25 -1.34
N LYS A 436 20.06 0.19 -0.57
CA LYS A 436 20.05 0.03 0.89
C LYS A 436 19.15 1.11 1.48
N ALA A 437 17.96 0.73 1.94
CA ALA A 437 17.12 1.62 2.72
C ALA A 437 17.79 1.91 4.06
N GLU A 438 18.00 3.19 4.39
CA GLU A 438 18.32 3.59 5.75
C GLU A 438 17.02 3.54 6.55
N THR A 439 16.89 2.58 7.46
CA THR A 439 15.79 2.58 8.41
C THR A 439 15.94 3.80 9.31
N PRO A 440 15.02 4.78 9.28
CA PRO A 440 15.10 5.92 10.19
C PRO A 440 15.12 5.41 11.62
N ASP A 441 15.84 6.09 12.51
CA ASP A 441 15.82 5.75 13.93
C ASP A 441 14.42 6.00 14.49
N THR A 442 13.61 4.95 14.51
CA THR A 442 12.24 5.00 14.98
C THR A 442 12.16 5.05 16.50
N THR A 443 13.28 4.99 17.26
CA THR A 443 13.19 5.02 18.73
C THR A 443 12.53 6.28 19.28
N ASN A 444 12.51 7.37 18.51
CA ASN A 444 11.93 8.66 18.89
C ASN A 444 10.73 9.08 18.02
N TRP A 445 10.04 8.15 17.34
CA TRP A 445 8.92 8.48 16.43
C TRP A 445 7.79 9.29 17.09
N ILE A 446 7.62 9.14 18.40
CA ILE A 446 6.61 9.86 19.21
C ILE A 446 7.02 11.32 19.47
N SER A 447 8.31 11.64 19.40
CA SER A 447 8.87 12.96 19.68
C SER A 447 9.47 13.65 18.45
N MET A 448 9.25 13.11 17.25
CA MET A 448 9.68 13.78 16.02
C MET A 448 8.78 14.99 15.77
N GLU A 449 9.36 16.19 15.82
CA GLU A 449 8.73 17.39 15.25
C GLU A 449 8.78 17.26 13.71
N VAL A 450 7.62 17.38 13.08
CA VAL A 450 7.43 17.34 11.62
C VAL A 450 7.59 18.73 11.02
#